data_AF-A0A1R4HFB0-F1
#
_entry.id   AF-A0A1R4HFB0-F1
#
_cell.length_a   1.000
_cell.length_b   1.000
_cell.length_c   1.000
_cell.angle_alpha   90.00
_cell.angle_beta   90.00
_cell.angle_gamma   90.00
#
_symmetry.space_group_name_H-M   'P 1'
#
loop_
_entity.id
_entity.type
_entity.pdbx_description
1 polymer ?
#
loop_
_entity_poly.entity_id
_entity_poly.type
_entity_poly.pdbx_seq_one_letter_code
_entity_poly.pdbx_strand_id
1 'polypeptide(L)'
;MLAVAKTIAEHMTDYRIIVDKSTVPVGTADKIKNLIQTTLASKGLDIEFDVVSNPEFLKEGAAIADFMKPDRIIVGTDNPRTTELLKALYTPFNRSNERVISMDVRSAELTKYAANAMLATKISFMNELANLAEHMGADIESVRNGIGADSRIGYHFIYPGCGYGGSCFPKDVKALEKAAKELGYQAEILGAVGRVNDKQKHVLFNKIHKHFKGQLKGKTFALWGLSFKPKTDDMREAPSRILLEELIEAGAIVQAYDPEALVEAKRLYGNKVGLVLCKNQAEALNNADALCVVTEWKNFWSPDFAQLKLKLKGAVVFDGRNLYAPKQLKAAGLTYYCIGRPIGNPVSA
;
A
#
# COMPACT_ATOMS: atom_id res chain seq x y z
N MET A 1 -20.80 -10.43 4.92
CA MET A 1 -20.89 -10.49 6.40
C MET A 1 -22.32 -10.70 6.88
N LEU A 2 -23.29 -9.82 6.59
CA LEU A 2 -24.68 -10.02 7.03
C LEU A 2 -25.27 -11.38 6.60
N ALA A 3 -25.03 -11.82 5.36
CA ALA A 3 -25.46 -13.16 4.92
C ALA A 3 -24.87 -14.30 5.79
N VAL A 4 -23.58 -14.21 6.13
CA VAL A 4 -22.89 -15.19 6.99
C VAL A 4 -23.45 -15.15 8.41
N ALA A 5 -23.68 -13.96 8.97
CA ALA A 5 -24.30 -13.78 10.28
C ALA A 5 -25.71 -14.39 10.34
N LYS A 6 -26.52 -14.22 9.27
CA LYS A 6 -27.82 -14.86 9.15
C LYS A 6 -27.70 -16.39 9.16
N THR A 7 -26.78 -16.96 8.37
CA THR A 7 -26.53 -18.40 8.37
C THR A 7 -26.10 -18.91 9.74
N ILE A 8 -25.21 -18.20 10.44
CA ILE A 8 -24.85 -18.57 11.82
C ILE A 8 -26.09 -18.62 12.72
N ALA A 9 -26.94 -17.59 12.66
CA ALA A 9 -28.18 -17.55 13.45
C ALA A 9 -29.17 -18.66 13.08
N GLU A 10 -29.25 -19.04 11.81
CA GLU A 10 -30.12 -20.12 11.34
C GLU A 10 -29.69 -21.50 11.87
N HIS A 11 -28.41 -21.68 12.19
CA HIS A 11 -27.85 -22.98 12.56
C HIS A 11 -27.33 -23.08 14.01
N MET A 12 -27.18 -21.97 14.73
CA MET A 12 -26.71 -22.02 16.12
C MET A 12 -27.74 -22.63 17.07
N THR A 13 -27.26 -23.47 18.00
CA THR A 13 -28.06 -24.24 18.95
C THR A 13 -27.74 -23.95 20.41
N ASP A 14 -26.63 -23.27 20.67
CA ASP A 14 -26.10 -22.99 22.00
C ASP A 14 -25.20 -21.75 21.94
N TYR A 15 -24.69 -21.31 23.09
CA TYR A 15 -23.93 -20.07 23.22
C TYR A 15 -22.75 -19.97 22.26
N ARG A 16 -22.59 -18.82 21.59
CA ARG A 16 -21.51 -18.56 20.64
C ARG A 16 -20.92 -17.17 20.80
N ILE A 17 -19.61 -17.08 20.55
CA ILE A 17 -18.89 -15.82 20.35
C ILE A 17 -18.63 -15.70 18.85
N ILE A 18 -19.22 -14.69 18.23
CA ILE A 18 -19.07 -14.39 16.79
C ILE A 18 -18.04 -13.29 16.64
N VAL A 19 -16.94 -13.59 15.95
CA VAL A 19 -15.79 -12.71 15.86
C VAL A 19 -15.69 -12.08 14.47
N ASP A 20 -15.90 -10.77 14.40
CA ASP A 20 -15.69 -9.96 13.21
C ASP A 20 -14.20 -9.67 13.04
N LYS A 21 -13.55 -10.48 12.20
CA LYS A 21 -12.13 -10.32 11.83
C LYS A 21 -11.93 -9.36 10.64
N SER A 22 -12.93 -9.25 9.77
CA SER A 22 -12.87 -8.43 8.56
C SER A 22 -12.86 -6.94 8.89
N THR A 23 -12.16 -6.13 8.11
CA THR A 23 -12.28 -4.66 8.20
C THR A 23 -13.69 -4.23 7.81
N VAL A 24 -14.45 -3.73 8.78
CA VAL A 24 -15.85 -3.33 8.66
C VAL A 24 -16.08 -1.92 9.18
N PRO A 25 -16.95 -1.12 8.54
CA PRO A 25 -17.33 0.19 9.06
C PRO A 25 -17.84 0.12 10.50
N VAL A 26 -17.64 1.19 11.26
CA VAL A 26 -18.11 1.30 12.64
C VAL A 26 -19.63 1.06 12.72
N GLY A 27 -20.06 0.29 13.71
CA GLY A 27 -21.45 -0.14 13.92
C GLY A 27 -21.86 -1.38 13.09
N THR A 28 -20.91 -2.09 12.46
CA THR A 28 -21.25 -3.32 11.73
C THR A 28 -21.56 -4.46 12.68
N ALA A 29 -20.81 -4.58 13.77
CA ALA A 29 -21.10 -5.55 14.83
C ALA A 29 -22.50 -5.35 15.44
N ASP A 30 -22.97 -4.10 15.59
CA ASP A 30 -24.33 -3.79 16.04
C ASP A 30 -25.39 -4.32 15.06
N LYS A 31 -25.16 -4.15 13.75
CA LYS A 31 -26.04 -4.67 12.69
C LYS A 31 -26.07 -6.19 12.69
N ILE A 32 -24.91 -6.83 12.89
CA ILE A 32 -24.79 -8.28 13.00
C ILE A 32 -25.54 -8.79 14.23
N LYS A 33 -25.36 -8.15 15.38
CA LYS A 33 -26.07 -8.48 16.62
C LYS A 33 -27.58 -8.42 16.44
N ASN A 34 -28.09 -7.31 15.88
CA ASN A 34 -29.52 -7.13 15.63
C ASN A 34 -30.08 -8.17 14.64
N LEU A 35 -29.34 -8.50 13.59
CA LEU A 35 -29.74 -9.51 12.61
C LEU A 35 -29.85 -10.90 13.24
N ILE A 36 -28.86 -11.30 14.03
CA ILE A 36 -28.85 -12.59 14.73
C ILE A 36 -30.00 -12.65 15.73
N GLN A 37 -30.18 -11.62 16.56
CA GLN A 37 -31.28 -11.55 17.52
C GLN A 37 -32.65 -11.69 16.83
N THR A 38 -32.87 -10.97 15.73
CA THR A 38 -34.13 -11.02 14.97
C THR A 38 -34.36 -12.40 14.35
N THR A 39 -33.30 -13.03 13.84
CA THR A 39 -33.38 -14.37 13.23
C THR A 39 -33.71 -15.44 14.28
N LEU A 40 -33.08 -15.39 15.46
CA LEU A 40 -33.38 -16.31 16.57
C LEU A 40 -34.83 -16.14 17.06
N ALA A 41 -35.26 -14.89 17.29
CA ALA A 41 -36.62 -14.58 17.71
C ALA A 41 -37.67 -15.10 16.71
N SER A 42 -37.39 -15.00 15.40
CA SER A 42 -38.29 -15.53 14.35
C SER A 42 -38.48 -17.05 14.40
N LYS A 43 -37.54 -17.78 15.03
CA LYS A 43 -37.57 -19.23 15.24
C LYS A 43 -38.09 -19.60 16.64
N GLY A 44 -38.49 -18.63 17.47
CA GLY A 44 -38.87 -18.86 18.86
C GLY A 44 -37.71 -19.30 19.75
N LEU A 45 -36.47 -18.96 19.39
CA LEU A 45 -35.26 -19.30 20.14
C LEU A 45 -34.73 -18.09 20.89
N ASP A 46 -34.29 -18.31 22.14
CA ASP A 46 -33.57 -17.35 22.95
C ASP A 46 -32.23 -17.96 23.35
N ILE A 47 -31.22 -17.76 22.49
CA ILE A 47 -29.88 -18.30 22.67
C ILE A 47 -28.94 -17.12 22.91
N GLU A 48 -28.21 -17.14 24.03
CA GLU A 48 -27.21 -16.12 24.36
C GLU A 48 -26.06 -16.14 23.33
N PHE A 49 -25.57 -14.97 22.92
CA PHE A 49 -24.38 -14.84 22.07
C PHE A 49 -23.70 -13.49 22.26
N ASP A 50 -22.42 -13.42 21.89
CA ASP A 50 -21.65 -12.18 21.80
C ASP A 50 -21.19 -11.93 20.37
N VAL A 51 -21.14 -10.65 19.97
CA VAL A 51 -20.51 -10.21 18.72
C VAL A 51 -19.31 -9.35 19.09
N VAL A 52 -18.14 -9.74 18.60
CA VAL A 52 -16.85 -9.15 18.98
C VAL A 52 -16.17 -8.60 17.74
N SER A 53 -15.62 -7.38 17.85
CA SER A 53 -14.72 -6.84 16.84
C SER A 53 -13.27 -7.25 17.17
N ASN A 54 -12.60 -7.96 16.27
CA ASN A 54 -11.21 -8.36 16.45
C ASN A 54 -10.45 -8.13 15.14
N PRO A 55 -10.12 -6.88 14.78
CA PRO A 55 -9.52 -6.58 13.50
C PRO A 55 -8.16 -7.28 13.31
N GLU A 56 -7.80 -7.54 12.05
CA GLU A 56 -6.47 -8.02 11.66
C GLU A 56 -5.51 -6.83 11.40
N PHE A 57 -4.20 -7.01 11.61
CA PHE A 57 -3.16 -6.02 11.29
C PHE A 57 -1.99 -6.63 10.51
N LEU A 58 -2.30 -7.59 9.65
CA LEU A 58 -1.34 -8.38 8.89
C LEU A 58 -0.89 -7.60 7.65
N LYS A 59 0.40 -7.69 7.33
CA LYS A 59 0.93 -7.21 6.07
C LYS A 59 0.99 -8.37 5.08
N GLU A 60 0.44 -8.15 3.89
CA GLU A 60 0.63 -9.07 2.78
C GLU A 60 2.14 -9.31 2.51
N GLY A 61 2.54 -10.55 2.26
CA GLY A 61 3.95 -10.97 2.17
C GLY A 61 4.66 -11.20 3.52
N ALA A 62 4.01 -10.93 4.66
CA ALA A 62 4.53 -11.19 6.01
C ALA A 62 3.46 -11.72 6.99
N ALA A 63 2.28 -12.11 6.49
CA ALA A 63 1.09 -12.40 7.29
C ALA A 63 1.32 -13.46 8.39
N ILE A 64 2.07 -14.54 8.09
CA ILE A 64 2.38 -15.57 9.08
C ILE A 64 3.22 -15.00 10.23
N ALA A 65 4.27 -14.23 9.92
CA ALA A 65 5.13 -13.66 10.94
C ALA A 65 4.38 -12.62 11.80
N ASP A 66 3.56 -11.77 11.17
CA ASP A 66 2.74 -10.79 11.87
C ASP A 66 1.66 -11.46 12.74
N PHE A 67 1.09 -12.59 12.30
CA PHE A 67 0.12 -13.36 13.09
C PHE A 67 0.78 -14.05 14.28
N MET A 68 1.96 -14.65 14.09
CA MET A 68 2.67 -15.38 15.13
C MET A 68 3.32 -14.45 16.18
N LYS A 69 3.65 -13.21 15.81
CA LYS A 69 4.30 -12.21 16.67
C LYS A 69 3.67 -10.82 16.48
N PRO A 70 2.39 -10.64 16.84
CA PRO A 70 1.67 -9.40 16.56
C PRO A 70 2.16 -8.26 17.46
N ASP A 71 2.26 -7.02 16.99
CA ASP A 71 2.60 -5.89 17.89
C ASP A 71 1.55 -5.70 19.01
N ARG A 72 0.29 -5.99 18.68
CA ARG A 72 -0.90 -5.91 19.54
C ARG A 72 -2.04 -6.74 18.95
N ILE A 73 -2.98 -7.15 19.79
CA ILE A 73 -4.23 -7.82 19.42
C ILE A 73 -5.37 -6.98 20.00
N ILE A 74 -6.23 -6.47 19.12
CA ILE A 74 -7.37 -5.62 19.54
C ILE A 74 -8.60 -6.51 19.74
N VAL A 75 -9.26 -6.40 20.89
CA VAL A 75 -10.51 -7.11 21.21
C VAL A 75 -11.56 -6.09 21.63
N GLY A 76 -12.58 -5.93 20.80
CA GLY A 76 -13.74 -5.07 21.03
C GLY A 76 -14.93 -5.88 21.53
N THR A 77 -15.28 -5.75 22.81
CA THR A 77 -16.46 -6.40 23.41
C THR A 77 -16.84 -5.68 24.71
N ASP A 78 -18.14 -5.62 24.98
CA ASP A 78 -18.65 -5.05 26.24
C ASP A 78 -18.86 -6.12 27.33
N ASN A 79 -18.65 -7.41 26.99
CA ASN A 79 -18.83 -8.54 27.89
C ASN A 79 -17.48 -9.00 28.49
N PRO A 80 -17.24 -8.82 29.81
CA PRO A 80 -15.99 -9.21 30.47
C PRO A 80 -15.68 -10.70 30.36
N ARG A 81 -16.71 -11.58 30.39
CA ARG A 81 -16.53 -13.04 30.23
C ARG A 81 -15.89 -13.34 28.87
N THR A 82 -16.35 -12.66 27.84
CA THR A 82 -15.90 -12.83 26.46
C THR A 82 -14.49 -12.27 26.25
N THR A 83 -14.16 -11.18 26.93
CA THR A 83 -12.78 -10.67 27.01
C THR A 83 -11.82 -11.74 27.55
N GLU A 84 -12.15 -12.36 28.68
CA GLU A 84 -11.26 -13.36 29.30
C GLU A 84 -11.13 -14.63 28.46
N LEU A 85 -12.21 -15.08 27.82
CA LEU A 85 -12.17 -16.21 26.88
C LEU A 85 -11.26 -15.92 25.68
N LEU A 86 -11.31 -14.71 25.11
CA LEU A 86 -10.44 -14.34 23.99
C LEU A 86 -8.99 -14.11 24.42
N LYS A 87 -8.74 -13.57 25.61
CA LYS A 87 -7.39 -13.53 26.18
C LYS A 87 -6.81 -14.94 26.29
N ALA A 88 -7.58 -15.89 26.82
CA ALA A 88 -7.17 -17.29 26.92
C ALA A 88 -6.87 -17.91 25.55
N LEU A 89 -7.70 -17.63 24.54
CA LEU A 89 -7.47 -18.05 23.15
C LEU A 89 -6.13 -17.52 22.60
N TYR A 90 -5.76 -16.28 22.93
CA TYR A 90 -4.53 -15.65 22.45
C TYR A 90 -3.29 -15.93 23.30
N THR A 91 -3.43 -16.56 24.47
CA THR A 91 -2.31 -16.91 25.37
C THR A 91 -1.12 -17.57 24.67
N PRO A 92 -1.29 -18.54 23.73
CA PRO A 92 -0.16 -19.15 23.03
C PRO A 92 0.71 -18.16 22.25
N PHE A 93 0.14 -17.04 21.81
CA PHE A 93 0.83 -16.00 21.02
C PHE A 93 1.35 -14.84 21.89
N ASN A 94 0.99 -14.81 23.18
CA ASN A 94 1.25 -13.71 24.12
C ASN A 94 2.05 -14.12 25.36
N ARG A 95 2.73 -15.28 25.35
CA ARG A 95 3.43 -15.81 26.53
C ARG A 95 4.47 -14.87 27.15
N SER A 96 5.11 -14.02 26.35
CA SER A 96 6.19 -13.14 26.81
C SER A 96 5.72 -11.76 27.22
N ASN A 97 4.67 -11.22 26.61
CA ASN A 97 4.12 -9.89 26.87
C ASN A 97 2.60 -9.94 26.66
N GLU A 98 1.82 -9.35 27.56
CA GLU A 98 0.38 -9.13 27.34
C GLU A 98 0.20 -8.13 26.18
N ARG A 99 -0.30 -8.62 25.04
CA ARG A 99 -0.50 -7.83 23.81
C ARG A 99 -1.98 -7.61 23.50
N VAL A 100 -2.88 -8.17 24.30
CA VAL A 100 -4.33 -7.97 24.13
C VAL A 100 -4.71 -6.60 24.67
N ILE A 101 -5.29 -5.76 23.82
CA ILE A 101 -5.86 -4.48 24.20
C ILE A 101 -7.37 -4.61 24.05
N SER A 102 -8.06 -4.59 25.19
CA SER A 102 -9.52 -4.69 25.26
C SER A 102 -10.15 -3.30 25.24
N MET A 103 -11.24 -3.15 24.50
CA MET A 103 -12.00 -1.89 24.35
C MET A 103 -13.46 -2.19 23.98
N ASP A 104 -14.29 -1.15 23.83
CA ASP A 104 -15.63 -1.31 23.27
C ASP A 104 -15.59 -1.67 21.78
N VAL A 105 -16.68 -2.25 21.29
CA VAL A 105 -16.79 -2.79 19.93
C VAL A 105 -16.52 -1.72 18.86
N ARG A 106 -17.10 -0.52 19.01
CA ARG A 106 -17.00 0.56 18.02
C ARG A 106 -15.59 1.13 17.99
N SER A 107 -14.94 1.28 19.15
CA SER A 107 -13.53 1.68 19.23
C SER A 107 -12.61 0.67 18.56
N ALA A 108 -12.88 -0.63 18.68
CA ALA A 108 -12.11 -1.66 17.98
C ALA A 108 -12.27 -1.59 16.46
N GLU A 109 -13.50 -1.42 15.96
CA GLU A 109 -13.77 -1.22 14.52
C GLU A 109 -13.04 0.04 14.00
N LEU A 110 -13.12 1.16 14.73
CA LEU A 110 -12.47 2.41 14.34
C LEU A 110 -10.94 2.33 14.37
N THR A 111 -10.36 1.62 15.34
CA THR A 111 -8.91 1.46 15.51
C THR A 111 -8.25 0.93 14.24
N LYS A 112 -8.90 0.00 13.52
CA LYS A 112 -8.38 -0.53 12.26
C LYS A 112 -8.25 0.55 11.18
N TYR A 113 -9.30 1.36 10.99
CA TYR A 113 -9.28 2.45 10.03
C TYR A 113 -8.30 3.54 10.43
N ALA A 114 -8.28 3.92 11.71
CA ALA A 114 -7.38 4.95 12.21
C ALA A 114 -5.90 4.57 12.00
N ALA A 115 -5.53 3.31 12.26
CA ALA A 115 -4.18 2.81 12.02
C ALA A 115 -3.80 2.89 10.54
N ASN A 116 -4.65 2.39 9.63
CA ASN A 116 -4.37 2.42 8.19
C ASN A 116 -4.34 3.86 7.64
N ALA A 117 -5.24 4.73 8.12
CA ALA A 117 -5.26 6.13 7.75
C ALA A 117 -4.00 6.87 8.21
N MET A 118 -3.52 6.62 9.44
CA MET A 118 -2.28 7.21 9.94
C MET A 118 -1.07 6.78 9.09
N LEU A 119 -0.95 5.50 8.74
CA LEU A 119 0.13 5.00 7.88
C LEU A 119 0.10 5.63 6.48
N ALA A 120 -1.09 5.73 5.89
CA ALA A 120 -1.29 6.42 4.60
C ALA A 120 -0.96 7.93 4.68
N THR A 121 -1.27 8.55 5.82
CA THR A 121 -0.96 9.95 6.09
C THR A 121 0.55 10.18 6.13
N LYS A 122 1.31 9.34 6.84
CA LYS A 122 2.79 9.45 6.89
C LYS A 122 3.42 9.37 5.49
N ILE A 123 2.95 8.44 4.66
CA ILE A 123 3.45 8.30 3.29
C ILE A 123 3.10 9.54 2.46
N SER A 124 1.83 9.98 2.48
CA SER A 124 1.39 11.12 1.68
C SER A 124 2.07 12.42 2.10
N PHE A 125 2.22 12.64 3.40
CA PHE A 125 2.96 13.77 3.94
C PHE A 125 4.41 13.79 3.44
N MET A 126 5.11 12.65 3.48
CA MET A 126 6.47 12.56 2.96
C MET A 126 6.55 12.73 1.45
N ASN A 127 5.55 12.27 0.69
CA ASN A 127 5.47 12.52 -0.75
C ASN A 127 5.28 14.00 -1.08
N GLU A 128 4.42 14.70 -0.33
CA GLU A 128 4.24 16.15 -0.48
C GLU A 128 5.54 16.91 -0.14
N LEU A 129 6.19 16.56 0.97
CA LEU A 129 7.50 17.11 1.32
C LEU A 129 8.56 16.79 0.28
N ALA A 130 8.54 15.60 -0.34
CA ALA A 130 9.46 15.25 -1.42
C ALA A 130 9.29 16.20 -2.61
N ASN A 131 8.05 16.46 -3.02
CA ASN A 131 7.79 17.39 -4.10
C ASN A 131 8.25 18.81 -3.75
N LEU A 132 8.05 19.26 -2.51
CA LEU A 132 8.55 20.56 -2.04
C LEU A 132 10.08 20.60 -2.00
N ALA A 133 10.74 19.51 -1.57
CA ALA A 133 12.19 19.41 -1.52
C ALA A 133 12.83 19.64 -2.90
N GLU A 134 12.21 19.18 -3.99
CA GLU A 134 12.70 19.45 -5.36
C GLU A 134 12.67 20.95 -5.71
N HIS A 135 11.67 21.69 -5.23
CA HIS A 135 11.55 23.14 -5.47
C HIS A 135 12.51 23.94 -4.58
N MET A 136 12.79 23.44 -3.38
CA MET A 136 13.66 24.09 -2.39
C MET A 136 15.15 23.71 -2.55
N GLY A 137 15.47 22.74 -3.42
CA GLY A 137 16.83 22.21 -3.55
C GLY A 137 17.29 21.36 -2.36
N ALA A 138 16.35 20.80 -1.59
CA ALA A 138 16.64 19.91 -0.45
C ALA A 138 16.68 18.43 -0.89
N ASP A 139 17.30 17.57 -0.07
CA ASP A 139 17.24 16.10 -0.23
C ASP A 139 16.25 15.52 0.80
N ILE A 140 15.13 14.96 0.30
CA ILE A 140 14.10 14.37 1.14
C ILE A 140 14.60 13.19 1.98
N GLU A 141 15.65 12.47 1.56
CA GLU A 141 16.23 11.40 2.37
C GLU A 141 16.99 11.95 3.59
N SER A 142 17.63 13.12 3.44
CA SER A 142 18.23 13.85 4.56
C SER A 142 17.14 14.34 5.53
N VAL A 143 16.04 14.91 5.00
CA VAL A 143 14.89 15.32 5.81
C VAL A 143 14.27 14.13 6.55
N ARG A 144 14.06 13.01 5.86
CA ARG A 144 13.55 11.75 6.43
C ARG A 144 14.42 11.28 7.60
N ASN A 145 15.73 11.28 7.43
CA ASN A 145 16.66 10.90 8.51
C ASN A 145 16.60 11.87 9.69
N GLY A 146 16.49 13.18 9.41
CA GLY A 146 16.37 14.22 10.44
C GLY A 146 15.10 14.08 11.29
N ILE A 147 13.92 13.99 10.65
CA ILE A 147 12.66 13.87 11.39
C ILE A 147 12.47 12.48 12.00
N GLY A 148 12.99 11.43 11.36
CA GLY A 148 12.85 10.04 11.82
C GLY A 148 13.65 9.74 13.09
N ALA A 149 14.69 10.53 13.38
CA ALA A 149 15.47 10.44 14.61
C ALA A 149 14.67 10.84 15.87
N ASP A 150 13.59 11.61 15.68
CA ASP A 150 12.64 11.88 16.76
C ASP A 150 11.78 10.64 17.00
N SER A 151 11.89 10.05 18.20
CA SER A 151 11.17 8.83 18.57
C SER A 151 9.64 8.98 18.55
N ARG A 152 9.11 10.22 18.60
CA ARG A 152 7.67 10.50 18.47
C ARG A 152 7.18 10.30 17.04
N ILE A 153 8.07 10.41 16.05
CA ILE A 153 7.80 10.23 14.61
C ILE A 153 8.23 8.83 14.16
N GLY A 154 9.48 8.47 14.48
CA GLY A 154 10.13 7.21 14.12
C GLY A 154 10.41 7.04 12.62
N TYR A 155 11.21 6.04 12.28
CA TYR A 155 11.71 5.81 10.91
C TYR A 155 10.75 5.06 9.97
N HIS A 156 9.68 4.48 10.49
CA HIS A 156 8.79 3.62 9.71
C HIS A 156 7.74 4.43 8.93
N PHE A 157 7.43 3.99 7.71
CA PHE A 157 6.40 4.58 6.83
C PHE A 157 6.63 6.03 6.42
N ILE A 158 7.89 6.50 6.45
CA ILE A 158 8.28 7.85 6.00
C ILE A 158 9.17 7.83 4.75
N TYR A 159 9.11 6.76 3.96
CA TYR A 159 9.84 6.67 2.69
C TYR A 159 9.00 7.30 1.58
N PRO A 160 9.46 8.39 0.94
CA PRO A 160 8.77 8.96 -0.20
C PRO A 160 8.88 8.05 -1.42
N GLY A 161 7.95 8.18 -2.36
CA GLY A 161 7.99 7.43 -3.60
C GLY A 161 6.90 7.84 -4.59
N CYS A 162 6.59 6.96 -5.53
CA CYS A 162 5.53 7.14 -6.54
C CYS A 162 4.11 6.86 -6.01
N GLY A 163 3.89 7.04 -4.70
CA GLY A 163 2.61 6.77 -4.04
C GLY A 163 2.47 5.37 -3.43
N TYR A 164 1.38 5.19 -2.69
CA TYR A 164 0.95 3.90 -2.12
C TYR A 164 -0.21 3.30 -2.92
N GLY A 165 -0.36 1.98 -2.80
CA GLY A 165 -1.43 1.20 -3.40
C GLY A 165 -1.89 0.07 -2.49
N GLY A 166 -2.31 -1.04 -3.09
CA GLY A 166 -2.80 -2.23 -2.40
C GLY A 166 -4.28 -2.14 -2.03
N SER A 167 -4.79 -3.24 -1.48
CA SER A 167 -6.22 -3.36 -1.16
C SER A 167 -6.67 -2.67 0.13
N CYS A 168 -5.74 -2.35 1.03
CA CYS A 168 -6.05 -1.78 2.34
C CYS A 168 -6.11 -0.25 2.32
N PHE A 169 -4.96 0.44 2.11
CA PHE A 169 -4.90 1.89 2.36
C PHE A 169 -5.86 2.72 1.49
N PRO A 170 -5.89 2.59 0.15
CA PRO A 170 -6.78 3.40 -0.67
C PRO A 170 -8.25 3.16 -0.33
N LYS A 171 -8.63 1.89 -0.11
CA LYS A 171 -10.00 1.51 0.26
C LYS A 171 -10.39 2.06 1.63
N ASP A 172 -9.55 1.85 2.64
CA ASP A 172 -9.89 2.16 4.03
C ASP A 172 -9.92 3.68 4.28
N VAL A 173 -8.99 4.44 3.69
CA VAL A 173 -9.01 5.92 3.76
C VAL A 173 -10.28 6.47 3.10
N LYS A 174 -10.60 6.02 1.88
CA LYS A 174 -11.82 6.45 1.16
C LYS A 174 -13.10 6.04 1.90
N ALA A 175 -13.12 4.84 2.49
CA ALA A 175 -14.26 4.36 3.26
C ALA A 175 -14.47 5.20 4.53
N LEU A 176 -13.40 5.54 5.25
CA LEU A 176 -13.49 6.39 6.44
C LEU A 176 -13.91 7.83 6.10
N GLU A 177 -13.36 8.41 5.02
CA GLU A 177 -13.77 9.73 4.53
C GLU A 177 -15.25 9.74 4.12
N LYS A 178 -15.71 8.71 3.41
CA LYS A 178 -17.12 8.57 3.03
C LYS A 178 -18.03 8.45 4.25
N ALA A 179 -17.65 7.61 5.22
CA ALA A 179 -18.41 7.44 6.46
C ALA A 179 -18.51 8.75 7.25
N ALA A 180 -17.42 9.53 7.33
CA ALA A 180 -17.43 10.87 7.92
C ALA A 180 -18.42 11.79 7.23
N LYS A 181 -18.41 11.83 5.89
CA LYS A 181 -19.32 12.67 5.09
C LYS A 181 -20.79 12.27 5.27
N GLU A 182 -21.09 10.98 5.35
CA GLU A 182 -22.45 10.47 5.62
C GLU A 182 -22.97 10.89 7.01
N LEU A 183 -22.07 11.12 7.96
CA LEU A 183 -22.37 11.67 9.29
C LEU A 183 -22.39 13.21 9.33
N GLY A 184 -22.24 13.88 8.18
CA GLY A 184 -22.19 15.35 8.11
C GLY A 184 -20.85 15.95 8.58
N TYR A 185 -19.80 15.15 8.72
CA TYR A 185 -18.45 15.61 9.12
C TYR A 185 -17.49 15.62 7.93
N GLN A 186 -16.79 16.74 7.73
CA GLN A 186 -15.78 16.86 6.68
C GLN A 186 -14.39 16.50 7.22
N ALA A 187 -13.88 15.32 6.84
CA ALA A 187 -12.56 14.85 7.28
C ALA A 187 -11.42 15.44 6.42
N GLU A 188 -11.01 16.67 6.71
CA GLU A 188 -10.03 17.44 5.92
C GLU A 188 -8.72 16.69 5.64
N ILE A 189 -8.13 16.09 6.68
CA ILE A 189 -6.85 15.37 6.56
C ILE A 189 -7.00 14.13 5.67
N LEU A 190 -8.06 13.33 5.86
CA LEU A 190 -8.27 12.11 5.07
C LEU A 190 -8.45 12.42 3.59
N GLY A 191 -9.24 13.45 3.29
CA GLY A 191 -9.41 13.92 1.92
C GLY A 191 -8.11 14.44 1.31
N ALA A 192 -7.29 15.17 2.09
CA ALA A 192 -5.98 15.64 1.62
C ALA A 192 -5.03 14.48 1.31
N VAL A 193 -4.95 13.48 2.20
CA VAL A 193 -4.13 12.27 2.04
C VAL A 193 -4.45 11.53 0.74
N GLY A 194 -5.74 11.31 0.47
CA GLY A 194 -6.19 10.69 -0.78
C GLY A 194 -5.75 11.49 -2.01
N ARG A 195 -6.03 12.80 -2.03
CA ARG A 195 -5.70 13.69 -3.16
C ARG A 195 -4.18 13.78 -3.42
N VAL A 196 -3.37 13.83 -2.37
CA VAL A 196 -1.90 13.86 -2.49
C VAL A 196 -1.41 12.56 -3.10
N ASN A 197 -1.89 11.41 -2.62
CA ASN A 197 -1.48 10.12 -3.17
C ASN A 197 -1.89 9.94 -4.64
N ASP A 198 -3.11 10.33 -5.00
CA ASP A 198 -3.59 10.23 -6.38
C ASP A 198 -2.71 11.07 -7.31
N LYS A 199 -2.39 12.32 -6.93
CA LYS A 199 -1.43 13.16 -7.69
C LYS A 199 -0.03 12.55 -7.74
N GLN A 200 0.44 11.94 -6.64
CA GLN A 200 1.79 11.37 -6.55
C GLN A 200 2.02 10.23 -7.55
N LYS A 201 0.99 9.42 -7.85
CA LYS A 201 1.09 8.32 -8.82
C LYS A 201 1.47 8.79 -10.23
N HIS A 202 1.19 10.05 -10.57
CA HIS A 202 1.51 10.67 -11.86
C HIS A 202 2.92 11.30 -11.92
N VAL A 203 3.63 11.41 -10.79
CA VAL A 203 4.91 12.14 -10.72
C VAL A 203 5.98 11.52 -11.62
N LEU A 204 6.05 10.18 -11.70
CA LEU A 204 7.00 9.51 -12.58
C LEU A 204 6.71 9.79 -14.06
N PHE A 205 5.45 9.68 -14.48
CA PHE A 205 5.05 10.00 -15.85
C PHE A 205 5.39 11.45 -16.20
N ASN A 206 5.11 12.40 -15.31
CA ASN A 206 5.43 13.81 -15.52
C ASN A 206 6.94 14.05 -15.69
N LYS A 207 7.79 13.37 -14.92
CA LYS A 207 9.25 13.43 -15.06
C LYS A 207 9.70 12.86 -16.41
N ILE A 208 9.14 11.72 -16.82
CA ILE A 208 9.41 11.08 -18.11
C ILE A 208 9.00 11.99 -19.27
N HIS A 209 7.75 12.47 -19.24
CA HIS A 209 7.19 13.37 -20.24
C HIS A 209 8.03 14.64 -20.39
N LYS A 210 8.48 15.24 -19.27
CA LYS A 210 9.39 16.39 -19.27
C LYS A 210 10.74 16.07 -19.89
N HIS A 211 11.38 14.96 -19.51
CA HIS A 211 12.69 14.57 -20.02
C HIS A 211 12.68 14.36 -21.55
N PHE A 212 11.66 13.65 -22.05
CA PHE A 212 11.50 13.39 -23.48
C PHE A 212 10.75 14.49 -24.24
N LYS A 213 10.47 15.64 -23.61
CA LYS A 213 9.75 16.78 -24.22
C LYS A 213 8.43 16.37 -24.89
N GLY A 214 7.71 15.44 -24.26
CA GLY A 214 6.45 14.87 -24.77
C GLY A 214 6.57 13.87 -25.93
N GLN A 215 7.78 13.60 -26.44
CA GLN A 215 8.00 12.70 -27.57
C GLN A 215 8.09 11.24 -27.12
N LEU A 216 6.98 10.68 -26.63
CA LEU A 216 6.93 9.33 -26.07
C LEU A 216 6.52 8.25 -27.10
N LYS A 217 5.87 8.65 -28.20
CA LYS A 217 5.37 7.73 -29.22
C LYS A 217 6.50 6.89 -29.81
N GLY A 218 6.32 5.56 -29.78
CA GLY A 218 7.28 4.58 -30.29
C GLY A 218 8.52 4.36 -29.42
N LYS A 219 8.66 5.08 -28.29
CA LYS A 219 9.72 4.83 -27.31
C LYS A 219 9.43 3.59 -26.49
N THR A 220 10.49 2.94 -26.01
CA THR A 220 10.38 1.75 -25.17
C THR A 220 10.81 2.06 -23.74
N PHE A 221 9.97 1.75 -22.75
CA PHE A 221 10.27 1.93 -21.34
C PHE A 221 10.40 0.58 -20.65
N ALA A 222 11.57 0.31 -20.06
CA ALA A 222 11.73 -0.80 -19.14
C ALA A 222 11.03 -0.45 -17.82
N LEU A 223 10.20 -1.33 -17.29
CA LEU A 223 9.48 -1.13 -16.04
C LEU A 223 9.81 -2.27 -15.06
N TRP A 224 10.52 -1.93 -13.98
CA TRP A 224 10.87 -2.85 -12.90
C TRP A 224 9.89 -2.68 -11.74
N GLY A 225 9.08 -3.71 -11.51
CA GLY A 225 8.09 -3.77 -10.44
C GLY A 225 6.67 -3.44 -10.90
N LEU A 226 5.76 -4.40 -10.74
CA LEU A 226 4.34 -4.30 -11.11
C LEU A 226 3.42 -4.39 -9.88
N SER A 227 3.78 -5.15 -8.85
CA SER A 227 2.98 -5.20 -7.62
C SER A 227 3.03 -3.88 -6.86
N PHE A 228 2.05 -3.63 -5.99
CA PHE A 228 1.98 -2.36 -5.25
C PHE A 228 3.11 -2.20 -4.21
N LYS A 229 3.73 -3.31 -3.80
CA LYS A 229 4.89 -3.40 -2.89
C LYS A 229 5.61 -4.75 -3.10
N PRO A 230 6.84 -4.93 -2.60
CA PRO A 230 7.54 -6.21 -2.69
C PRO A 230 6.83 -7.35 -1.92
N LYS A 231 7.15 -8.59 -2.31
CA LYS A 231 6.71 -9.87 -1.72
C LYS A 231 5.20 -10.14 -1.83
N THR A 232 4.58 -9.67 -2.90
CA THR A 232 3.18 -9.95 -3.26
C THR A 232 3.02 -9.86 -4.77
N ASP A 233 2.03 -10.57 -5.30
CA ASP A 233 1.54 -10.49 -6.68
C ASP A 233 0.39 -9.46 -6.84
N ASP A 234 -0.08 -8.86 -5.74
CA ASP A 234 -1.22 -7.93 -5.75
C ASP A 234 -0.90 -6.64 -6.52
N MET A 235 -1.67 -6.41 -7.58
CA MET A 235 -1.62 -5.21 -8.41
C MET A 235 -2.79 -4.26 -8.17
N ARG A 236 -3.65 -4.48 -7.17
CA ARG A 236 -4.74 -3.54 -6.85
C ARG A 236 -4.15 -2.20 -6.44
N GLU A 237 -4.65 -1.13 -7.06
CA GLU A 237 -4.24 0.26 -6.79
C GLU A 237 -2.71 0.53 -6.94
N ALA A 238 -1.96 -0.37 -7.58
CA ALA A 238 -0.51 -0.26 -7.70
C ALA A 238 -0.10 0.97 -8.56
N PRO A 239 0.87 1.79 -8.12
CA PRO A 239 1.35 2.93 -8.91
C PRO A 239 1.88 2.56 -10.31
N SER A 240 2.40 1.34 -10.46
CA SER A 240 2.86 0.76 -11.72
C SER A 240 1.77 0.75 -12.80
N ARG A 241 0.50 0.55 -12.41
CA ARG A 241 -0.64 0.53 -13.33
C ARG A 241 -0.88 1.89 -13.94
N ILE A 242 -0.85 2.93 -13.12
CA ILE A 242 -1.00 4.33 -13.57
C ILE A 242 0.11 4.66 -14.57
N LEU A 243 1.37 4.44 -14.18
CA LEU A 243 2.50 4.75 -15.06
C LEU A 243 2.45 3.96 -16.38
N LEU A 244 2.14 2.66 -16.32
CA LEU A 244 2.03 1.80 -17.50
C LEU A 244 0.91 2.25 -18.43
N GLU A 245 -0.25 2.60 -17.89
CA GLU A 245 -1.41 3.05 -18.67
C GLU A 245 -1.10 4.39 -19.35
N GLU A 246 -0.56 5.37 -18.63
CA GLU A 246 -0.21 6.68 -19.18
C GLU A 246 0.87 6.60 -20.28
N LEU A 247 1.89 5.75 -20.09
CA LEU A 247 2.92 5.52 -21.10
C LEU A 247 2.34 4.92 -22.39
N ILE A 248 1.48 3.91 -22.26
CA ILE A 248 0.84 3.26 -23.41
C ILE A 248 -0.12 4.24 -24.12
N GLU A 249 -0.88 5.03 -23.36
CA GLU A 249 -1.76 6.07 -23.90
C GLU A 249 -0.98 7.15 -24.65
N ALA A 250 0.23 7.48 -24.20
CA ALA A 250 1.16 8.36 -24.92
C ALA A 250 1.83 7.71 -26.15
N GLY A 251 1.46 6.47 -26.49
CA GLY A 251 1.95 5.72 -27.65
C GLY A 251 3.31 5.07 -27.45
N ALA A 252 3.78 4.92 -26.20
CA ALA A 252 5.00 4.21 -25.88
C ALA A 252 4.77 2.70 -25.79
N ILE A 253 5.87 1.95 -25.76
CA ILE A 253 5.92 0.51 -25.49
C ILE A 253 6.49 0.33 -24.09
N VAL A 254 5.82 -0.46 -23.25
CA VAL A 254 6.27 -0.79 -21.90
C VAL A 254 6.74 -2.24 -21.88
N GLN A 255 8.00 -2.45 -21.51
CA GLN A 255 8.58 -3.77 -21.24
C GLN A 255 8.67 -3.96 -19.72
N ALA A 256 7.72 -4.70 -19.15
CA ALA A 256 7.58 -4.81 -17.71
C ALA A 256 8.08 -6.15 -17.17
N TYR A 257 8.73 -6.09 -16.01
CA TYR A 257 9.12 -7.27 -15.24
C TYR A 257 8.76 -7.08 -13.76
N ASP A 258 8.20 -8.13 -13.17
CA ASP A 258 8.02 -8.28 -11.73
C ASP A 258 8.32 -9.73 -11.33
N PRO A 259 8.99 -9.99 -10.19
CA PRO A 259 9.28 -11.36 -9.77
C PRO A 259 8.03 -12.23 -9.51
N GLU A 260 6.93 -11.65 -9.03
CA GLU A 260 5.75 -12.41 -8.57
C GLU A 260 4.45 -12.01 -9.30
N ALA A 261 4.32 -10.76 -9.76
CA ALA A 261 3.06 -10.22 -10.27
C ALA A 261 2.81 -10.43 -11.78
N LEU A 262 3.65 -11.18 -12.50
CA LEU A 262 3.49 -11.37 -13.96
C LEU A 262 2.21 -12.11 -14.34
N VAL A 263 1.77 -13.07 -13.52
CA VAL A 263 0.52 -13.81 -13.76
C VAL A 263 -0.68 -12.88 -13.63
N GLU A 264 -0.72 -12.08 -12.57
CA GLU A 264 -1.77 -11.10 -12.34
C GLU A 264 -1.75 -9.98 -13.40
N ALA A 265 -0.56 -9.51 -13.78
CA ALA A 265 -0.39 -8.55 -14.87
C ALA A 265 -0.93 -9.10 -16.20
N LYS A 266 -0.66 -10.37 -16.51
CA LYS A 266 -1.20 -11.04 -17.70
C LYS A 266 -2.71 -11.18 -17.64
N ARG A 267 -3.28 -11.45 -16.46
CA ARG A 267 -4.74 -11.52 -16.26
C ARG A 267 -5.40 -10.16 -16.50
N LEU A 268 -4.79 -9.08 -16.01
CA LEU A 268 -5.32 -7.72 -16.12
C LEU A 268 -5.09 -7.08 -17.51
N TYR A 269 -3.93 -7.34 -18.12
CA TYR A 269 -3.44 -6.60 -19.29
C TYR A 269 -2.97 -7.49 -20.46
N GLY A 270 -3.24 -8.79 -20.45
CA GLY A 270 -2.66 -9.74 -21.43
C GLY A 270 -2.92 -9.40 -22.91
N ASN A 271 -3.97 -8.63 -23.20
CA ASN A 271 -4.33 -8.19 -24.56
C ASN A 271 -4.02 -6.69 -24.81
N LYS A 272 -3.36 -6.00 -23.87
CA LYS A 272 -3.07 -4.57 -23.99
C LYS A 272 -1.95 -4.35 -25.00
N VAL A 273 -2.29 -3.75 -26.14
CA VAL A 273 -1.29 -3.32 -27.14
C VAL A 273 -0.33 -2.32 -26.51
N GLY A 274 0.96 -2.49 -26.75
CA GLY A 274 2.02 -1.66 -26.18
C GLY A 274 2.61 -2.19 -24.86
N LEU A 275 2.11 -3.31 -24.32
CA LEU A 275 2.71 -3.98 -23.16
C LEU A 275 3.42 -5.28 -23.57
N VAL A 276 4.65 -5.45 -23.09
CA VAL A 276 5.43 -6.69 -23.17
C VAL A 276 5.78 -7.12 -21.75
N LEU A 277 5.35 -8.31 -21.35
CA LEU A 277 5.72 -8.92 -20.07
C LEU A 277 6.99 -9.77 -20.26
N CYS A 278 8.07 -9.34 -19.63
CA CYS A 278 9.39 -9.95 -19.75
C CYS A 278 9.60 -11.03 -18.69
N LYS A 279 10.45 -12.02 -18.97
CA LYS A 279 10.72 -13.15 -18.06
C LYS A 279 11.70 -12.81 -16.95
N ASN A 280 12.53 -11.79 -17.16
CA ASN A 280 13.50 -11.32 -16.19
C ASN A 280 13.80 -9.83 -16.37
N GLN A 281 14.44 -9.24 -15.36
CA GLN A 281 14.77 -7.80 -15.35
C GLN A 281 15.70 -7.38 -16.48
N ALA A 282 16.55 -8.28 -16.98
CA ALA A 282 17.52 -8.00 -18.05
C ALA A 282 16.85 -7.94 -19.43
N GLU A 283 15.83 -8.77 -19.67
CA GLU A 283 15.03 -8.77 -20.88
C GLU A 283 14.23 -7.47 -21.02
N ALA A 284 13.70 -6.95 -19.91
CA ALA A 284 12.96 -5.68 -19.89
C ALA A 284 13.80 -4.47 -20.34
N LEU A 285 15.14 -4.57 -20.33
CA LEU A 285 16.04 -3.52 -20.76
C LEU A 285 16.33 -3.54 -22.27
N ASN A 286 15.91 -4.58 -22.99
CA ASN A 286 16.30 -4.79 -24.38
C ASN A 286 15.71 -3.69 -25.29
N ASN A 287 16.59 -2.86 -25.85
CA ASN A 287 16.25 -1.72 -26.70
C ASN A 287 15.39 -0.64 -26.02
N ALA A 288 15.40 -0.58 -24.68
CA ALA A 288 14.67 0.44 -23.93
C ALA A 288 15.35 1.82 -24.03
N ASP A 289 14.54 2.87 -24.16
CA ASP A 289 14.95 4.27 -24.07
C ASP A 289 15.28 4.66 -22.62
N ALA A 290 14.52 4.15 -21.66
CA ALA A 290 14.64 4.48 -20.24
C ALA A 290 14.26 3.29 -19.34
N LEU A 291 14.80 3.30 -18.12
CA LEU A 291 14.36 2.41 -17.04
C LEU A 291 13.47 3.17 -16.04
N CYS A 292 12.35 2.57 -15.67
CA CYS A 292 11.44 3.02 -14.62
C CYS A 292 11.42 1.99 -13.49
N VAL A 293 11.80 2.38 -12.28
CA VAL A 293 11.72 1.54 -11.08
C VAL A 293 10.50 1.96 -10.26
N VAL A 294 9.55 1.05 -10.10
CA VAL A 294 8.24 1.36 -9.48
C VAL A 294 7.98 0.55 -8.22
N THR A 295 8.60 -0.61 -8.06
CA THR A 295 8.49 -1.45 -6.85
C THR A 295 9.85 -1.89 -6.38
N GLU A 296 10.15 -1.68 -5.10
CA GLU A 296 11.47 -1.80 -4.47
C GLU A 296 11.89 -3.25 -4.15
N TRP A 297 11.69 -4.17 -5.10
CA TRP A 297 12.15 -5.55 -4.96
C TRP A 297 13.65 -5.62 -4.71
N LYS A 298 14.08 -6.51 -3.80
CA LYS A 298 15.51 -6.67 -3.45
C LYS A 298 16.40 -6.95 -4.66
N ASN A 299 15.89 -7.65 -5.68
CA ASN A 299 16.63 -7.96 -6.91
C ASN A 299 17.02 -6.71 -7.70
N PHE A 300 16.34 -5.57 -7.47
CA PHE A 300 16.60 -4.30 -8.13
C PHE A 300 17.57 -3.39 -7.38
N TRP A 301 18.00 -3.75 -6.17
CA TRP A 301 18.79 -2.85 -5.30
C TRP A 301 20.26 -2.69 -5.77
N SER A 302 20.80 -3.71 -6.42
CA SER A 302 22.22 -3.74 -6.84
C SER A 302 22.36 -4.08 -8.33
N PRO A 303 21.86 -3.25 -9.26
CA PRO A 303 22.05 -3.47 -10.68
C PRO A 303 23.49 -3.13 -11.10
N ASP A 304 23.95 -3.72 -12.19
CA ASP A 304 25.18 -3.28 -12.86
C ASP A 304 24.90 -1.99 -13.65
N PHE A 305 25.33 -0.84 -13.10
CA PHE A 305 25.11 0.46 -13.73
C PHE A 305 25.84 0.62 -15.06
N ALA A 306 26.98 -0.04 -15.27
CA ALA A 306 27.69 0.01 -16.54
C ALA A 306 26.87 -0.73 -17.62
N GLN A 307 26.28 -1.88 -17.27
CA GLN A 307 25.35 -2.59 -18.14
C GLN A 307 24.08 -1.79 -18.43
N LEU A 308 23.53 -1.09 -17.43
CA LEU A 308 22.37 -0.20 -17.65
C LEU A 308 22.68 0.88 -18.67
N LYS A 309 23.84 1.54 -18.57
CA LYS A 309 24.25 2.56 -19.54
C LYS A 309 24.42 2.02 -20.95
N LEU A 310 24.96 0.81 -21.09
CA LEU A 310 25.14 0.17 -22.41
C LEU A 310 23.81 -0.24 -23.05
N LYS A 311 22.84 -0.69 -22.25
CA LYS A 311 21.55 -1.20 -22.74
C LYS A 311 20.52 -0.11 -23.02
N LEU A 312 20.51 0.96 -22.22
CA LEU A 312 19.51 2.02 -22.32
C LEU A 312 19.92 3.05 -23.38
N LYS A 313 19.11 3.21 -24.44
CA LYS A 313 19.39 4.17 -25.53
C LYS A 313 19.51 5.62 -25.03
N GLY A 314 18.69 5.99 -24.05
CA GLY A 314 18.71 7.33 -23.45
C GLY A 314 19.63 7.45 -22.22
N ALA A 315 20.26 6.35 -21.79
CA ALA A 315 21.06 6.28 -20.57
C ALA A 315 20.38 6.98 -19.36
N VAL A 316 19.06 6.78 -19.20
CA VAL A 316 18.25 7.47 -18.19
C VAL A 316 17.44 6.50 -17.33
N VAL A 317 17.41 6.77 -16.03
CA VAL A 317 16.68 6.01 -15.01
C VAL A 317 15.74 6.94 -14.25
N PHE A 318 14.47 6.53 -14.15
CA PHE A 318 13.42 7.13 -13.35
C PHE A 318 13.10 6.19 -12.18
N ASP A 319 13.41 6.60 -10.97
CA ASP A 319 13.28 5.77 -9.78
C ASP A 319 12.24 6.35 -8.84
N GLY A 320 11.09 5.67 -8.78
CA GLY A 320 9.97 6.03 -7.91
C GLY A 320 10.13 5.58 -6.46
N ARG A 321 11.26 4.99 -6.08
CA ARG A 321 11.51 4.37 -4.77
C ARG A 321 12.83 4.78 -4.12
N ASN A 322 13.60 5.68 -4.75
CA ASN A 322 14.87 6.19 -4.24
C ASN A 322 15.87 5.07 -3.88
N LEU A 323 15.93 3.98 -4.66
CA LEU A 323 16.81 2.85 -4.41
C LEU A 323 18.29 3.21 -4.49
N TYR A 324 18.63 4.14 -5.38
CA TYR A 324 20.02 4.39 -5.74
C TYR A 324 20.53 5.74 -5.23
N ALA A 325 21.84 5.82 -5.01
CA ALA A 325 22.48 7.09 -4.71
C ALA A 325 22.68 7.92 -5.98
N PRO A 326 22.20 9.18 -6.06
CA PRO A 326 22.36 10.01 -7.25
C PRO A 326 23.81 10.15 -7.73
N LYS A 327 24.77 10.20 -6.80
CA LYS A 327 26.21 10.27 -7.11
C LYS A 327 26.72 9.03 -7.86
N GLN A 328 26.21 7.84 -7.54
CA GLN A 328 26.64 6.59 -8.19
C GLN A 328 26.15 6.52 -9.63
N LEU A 329 24.89 6.86 -9.89
CA LEU A 329 24.32 6.88 -11.25
C LEU A 329 25.01 7.94 -12.11
N LYS A 330 25.27 9.12 -11.53
CA LYS A 330 26.02 10.18 -12.21
C LYS A 330 27.44 9.71 -12.59
N ALA A 331 28.16 9.07 -11.68
CA ALA A 331 29.50 8.53 -11.95
C ALA A 331 29.49 7.44 -13.03
N ALA A 332 28.43 6.63 -13.09
CA ALA A 332 28.23 5.66 -14.17
C ALA A 332 27.88 6.32 -15.52
N GLY A 333 27.55 7.61 -15.56
CA GLY A 333 27.12 8.35 -16.75
C GLY A 333 25.67 8.10 -17.12
N LEU A 334 24.82 7.84 -16.13
CA LEU A 334 23.37 7.73 -16.27
C LEU A 334 22.69 9.02 -15.78
N THR A 335 21.74 9.52 -16.55
CA THR A 335 20.82 10.55 -16.08
C THR A 335 19.86 9.90 -15.07
N TYR A 336 19.69 10.51 -13.90
CA TYR A 336 18.91 9.93 -12.82
C TYR A 336 17.85 10.91 -12.31
N TYR A 337 16.59 10.49 -12.40
CA TYR A 337 15.46 11.17 -11.80
C TYR A 337 14.92 10.31 -10.67
N CYS A 338 14.86 10.86 -9.47
CA CYS A 338 14.28 10.22 -8.30
C CYS A 338 13.24 11.16 -7.65
N ILE A 339 12.69 10.75 -6.51
CA ILE A 339 11.63 11.47 -5.80
C ILE A 339 12.25 12.33 -4.69
N GLY A 340 12.16 13.65 -4.81
CA GLY A 340 12.50 14.58 -3.74
C GLY A 340 13.98 14.80 -3.47
N ARG A 341 14.88 14.42 -4.40
CA ARG A 341 16.32 14.56 -4.21
C ARG A 341 16.92 15.41 -5.33
N PRO A 342 17.97 16.20 -5.04
CA PRO A 342 18.58 17.07 -6.04
C PRO A 342 19.16 16.23 -7.18
N ILE A 343 18.78 16.60 -8.41
CA ILE A 343 19.31 15.98 -9.62
C ILE A 343 20.78 16.39 -9.72
N GLY A 344 21.69 15.43 -9.63
CA GLY A 344 23.07 15.64 -10.00
C GLY A 344 23.16 15.78 -11.51
N ASN A 345 22.71 16.89 -12.10
CA ASN A 345 22.82 17.09 -13.55
C ASN A 345 24.28 16.86 -13.99
N PRO A 346 24.52 16.09 -15.05
CA PRO A 346 25.85 16.04 -15.66
C PRO A 346 26.20 17.47 -16.10
N VAL A 347 27.42 17.89 -15.78
CA VAL A 347 27.98 19.11 -16.37
C VAL A 347 28.07 18.83 -17.86
N SER A 348 27.38 19.64 -18.68
CA SER A 348 27.57 19.63 -20.12
C SER A 348 29.06 19.82 -20.40
N ALA A 349 29.67 18.81 -21.03
CA ALA A 349 31.00 18.95 -21.62
C ALA A 349 30.90 19.82 -22.88
#